data_AF-A0A2T3GB24-F1
#
_entry.id   AF-A0A2T3GB24-F1
#
_cell.length_a   1.000
_cell.length_b   1.000
_cell.length_c   1.000
_cell.angle_alpha   90.00
_cell.angle_beta   90.00
_cell.angle_gamma   90.00
#
_symmetry.space_group_name_H-M   'P 1'
#
loop_
_entity.id
_entity.type
_entity.pdbx_description
1 polymer ?
#
loop_
_entity_poly.entity_id
_entity_poly.type
_entity_poly.pdbx_seq_one_letter_code
_entity_poly.pdbx_strand_id
1 'polypeptide(L)' 'MALTETHRYDDIIDLPHHVSRRHPPMSRRNRAAQFMPFAALTGYDRLIADTAKRAETAISKAEAQGDDDFGA' A
#
# COMPACT_ATOMS: atom_id res chain seq x y z
N MET A 1 -4.23 20.24 29.42
CA MET A 1 -3.41 19.44 30.36
C MET A 1 -1.96 19.72 30.06
N ALA A 2 -1.18 20.19 31.03
CA ALA A 2 0.26 20.32 30.87
C ALA A 2 0.90 18.94 31.06
N LEU A 3 1.79 18.54 30.16
CA LEU A 3 2.62 17.34 30.34
C LEU A 3 3.77 17.73 31.28
N THR A 4 3.89 17.04 32.41
CA THR A 4 4.99 17.23 33.35
C THR A 4 6.15 16.35 32.91
N GLU A 5 7.34 16.92 32.73
CA GLU A 5 8.55 16.13 32.46
C GLU A 5 8.95 15.32 33.70
N THR A 6 9.33 14.06 33.47
CA THR A 6 9.78 13.15 34.52
C THR A 6 11.02 12.39 34.05
N HIS A 7 12.06 12.36 34.90
CA HIS A 7 13.34 11.68 34.64
C HIS A 7 13.39 10.24 35.17
N ARG A 8 12.22 9.60 35.34
CA ARG A 8 12.08 8.34 36.08
C ARG A 8 12.79 7.14 35.42
N TYR A 9 13.08 7.23 34.12
CA TYR A 9 13.57 6.13 33.30
C TYR A 9 14.82 6.51 32.48
N ASP A 10 15.50 7.60 32.87
CA ASP A 10 16.68 8.09 32.15
C ASP A 10 17.85 7.08 32.22
N ASP A 11 17.86 6.23 33.25
CA ASP A 11 18.82 5.18 33.48
C ASP A 11 18.69 3.97 32.53
N ILE A 12 17.58 3.86 31.79
CA ILE A 12 17.33 2.74 30.86
C ILE A 12 17.33 3.13 29.38
N ILE A 13 17.46 4.42 29.05
CA ILE A 13 17.31 4.89 27.65
C ILE A 13 18.45 4.41 26.73
N ASP A 14 19.67 4.31 27.27
CA ASP A 14 20.88 3.91 26.54
C ASP A 14 21.23 2.42 26.72
N LEU A 15 20.38 1.65 27.41
CA LEU A 15 20.64 0.23 27.61
C LEU A 15 20.48 -0.56 26.29
N PRO A 16 21.33 -1.59 26.07
CA PRO A 16 21.18 -2.46 24.91
C PRO A 16 19.78 -3.06 24.83
N HIS A 17 19.19 -3.04 23.64
CA HIS A 17 17.89 -3.67 23.41
C HIS A 17 18.02 -5.19 23.53
N HIS A 18 17.20 -5.80 24.39
CA HIS A 18 17.16 -7.25 24.53
C HIS A 18 16.68 -7.92 23.22
N VAL A 19 17.49 -8.84 22.71
CA VAL A 19 17.11 -9.71 21.58
C VAL A 19 17.01 -11.14 22.08
N SER A 20 15.82 -11.71 21.97
CA SER A 20 15.57 -13.09 22.40
C SER A 20 16.39 -14.07 21.56
N ARG A 21 17.09 -15.00 22.24
CA ARG A 21 17.87 -16.07 21.60
C ARG A 21 17.01 -17.23 21.08
N ARG A 22 15.83 -17.44 21.67
CA ARG A 22 14.94 -18.57 21.37
C ARG A 22 13.89 -18.22 20.32
N HIS A 23 13.31 -17.03 20.43
CA HIS A 23 12.27 -16.51 19.54
C HIS A 23 12.87 -15.39 18.69
N PRO A 24 13.21 -15.66 17.42
CA PRO A 24 13.73 -14.63 16.54
C PRO A 24 12.66 -13.57 16.26
N PRO A 25 13.06 -12.31 16.02
CA PRO A 25 12.13 -11.25 15.69
C PRO A 25 11.45 -11.51 14.35
N MET A 26 10.17 -11.14 14.28
CA MET A 26 9.40 -11.24 13.04
C MET A 26 10.00 -10.34 11.94
N SER A 27 10.10 -10.87 10.72
CA SER A 27 10.58 -10.13 9.56
C SER A 27 9.76 -8.86 9.30
N ARG A 28 10.36 -7.84 8.68
CA ARG A 28 9.66 -6.59 8.35
C ARG A 28 8.43 -6.81 7.47
N ARG A 29 8.51 -7.75 6.52
CA ARG A 29 7.38 -8.14 5.65
C ARG A 29 6.23 -8.73 6.46
N ASN A 30 6.52 -9.69 7.34
CA ASN A 30 5.48 -10.32 8.16
C ASN A 30 4.89 -9.33 9.17
N ARG A 31 5.70 -8.40 9.68
CA ARG A 31 5.22 -7.29 10.52
C ARG A 31 4.27 -6.36 9.76
N ALA A 32 4.60 -6.01 8.51
CA ALA A 32 3.74 -5.21 7.65
C ALA A 32 2.41 -5.91 7.35
N ALA A 33 2.42 -7.24 7.21
CA ALA A 33 1.22 -8.03 6.95
C ALA A 33 0.13 -7.86 8.04
N GLN A 34 0.51 -7.57 9.29
CA GLN A 34 -0.44 -7.31 10.38
C GLN A 34 -1.30 -6.06 10.13
N PHE A 35 -0.77 -5.09 9.36
CA PHE A 35 -1.45 -3.85 9.00
C PHE A 35 -2.21 -3.93 7.67
N MET A 36 -2.24 -5.10 7.01
CA MET A 36 -2.96 -5.31 5.74
C MET A 36 -4.44 -4.92 5.78
N PRO A 37 -5.20 -5.14 6.87
CA PRO A 37 -6.60 -4.70 6.94
C PRO A 37 -6.80 -3.19 6.74
N PHE A 38 -5.74 -2.39 6.93
CA PHE A 38 -5.74 -0.95 6.74
C PHE A 38 -4.90 -0.53 5.52
N ALA A 39 -4.72 -1.42 4.55
CA ALA A 39 -4.02 -1.08 3.32
C ALA A 39 -4.75 0.09 2.63
N ALA A 40 -4.01 1.19 2.42
CA ALA A 40 -4.54 2.44 1.87
C ALA A 40 -5.17 2.28 0.47
N LEU A 41 -4.84 1.19 -0.22
CA LEU A 41 -5.25 0.90 -1.60
C LEU A 41 -6.31 -0.21 -1.67
N THR A 42 -7.01 -0.54 -0.58
CA THR A 42 -8.15 -1.45 -0.66
C THR A 42 -9.16 -0.92 -1.69
N GLY A 43 -9.45 -1.73 -2.73
CA GLY A 43 -10.33 -1.33 -3.84
C GLY A 43 -9.64 -0.66 -5.04
N TYR A 44 -8.33 -0.35 -4.98
CA TYR A 44 -7.58 0.22 -6.10
C TYR A 44 -7.50 -0.72 -7.31
N ASP A 45 -7.41 -2.04 -7.06
CA ASP A 45 -7.41 -3.06 -8.13
C ASP A 45 -8.64 -2.97 -9.04
N ARG A 46 -9.80 -2.62 -8.46
CA ARG A 46 -11.02 -2.42 -9.23
C ARG A 46 -10.94 -1.19 -10.13
N LEU A 47 -10.35 -0.09 -9.64
CA LEU A 47 -10.12 1.11 -10.44
C LEU A 47 -9.16 0.83 -11.60
N ILE A 48 -8.11 0.04 -11.37
CA ILE A 48 -7.20 -0.39 -12.44
C ILE A 48 -7.96 -1.20 -13.50
N ALA A 49 -8.75 -2.19 -13.07
CA ALA A 49 -9.52 -3.04 -13.99
C ALA A 49 -10.55 -2.24 -14.81
N ASP A 50 -11.29 -1.34 -14.16
CA ASP A 50 -12.28 -0.49 -14.83
C ASP A 50 -11.61 0.47 -15.84
N THR A 51 -10.43 0.98 -15.50
CA THR A 51 -9.65 1.86 -16.39
C THR A 51 -9.14 1.10 -17.61
N ALA A 52 -8.61 -0.11 -17.42
CA ALA A 52 -8.15 -0.97 -18.52
C ALA A 52 -9.31 -1.28 -19.49
N LYS A 53 -10.48 -1.67 -18.96
CA LYS A 53 -11.66 -1.94 -19.79
C LYS A 53 -12.12 -0.72 -20.59
N ARG A 54 -12.12 0.47 -19.99
CA ARG A 54 -12.47 1.72 -20.70
C ARG A 54 -11.48 1.99 -21.84
N ALA A 55 -10.19 1.80 -21.60
CA ALA A 55 -9.16 1.97 -22.62
C ALA A 55 -9.36 1.00 -23.79
N GLU A 56 -9.60 -0.28 -23.53
CA GLU A 56 -9.92 -1.28 -24.57
C GLU A 56 -11.14 -0.87 -25.39
N THR A 57 -12.24 -0.47 -24.73
CA THR A 57 -13.45 -0.04 -25.47
C THR A 57 -13.24 1.22 -26.31
N ALA A 58 -12.36 2.12 -25.87
CA ALA A 58 -12.04 3.33 -26.61
C ALA A 58 -11.21 3.01 -27.85
N ILE A 59 -10.24 2.10 -27.72
CA ILE A 59 -9.42 1.62 -28.84
C ILE A 59 -10.31 0.93 -29.89
N SER A 60 -11.15 -0.02 -29.49
CA SER A 60 -12.05 -0.70 -30.43
C SER A 60 -13.03 0.24 -31.14
N LYS A 61 -13.51 1.29 -30.45
CA LYS A 61 -14.34 2.32 -31.08
C LYS A 61 -13.56 3.16 -32.08
N ALA A 62 -12.32 3.53 -31.76
CA ALA A 62 -11.46 4.29 -32.67
C ALA A 62 -11.08 3.49 -33.92
N GLU A 63 -10.81 2.19 -33.76
CA GLU A 63 -10.57 1.26 -34.86
C GLU A 63 -11.81 1.15 -35.77
N ALA A 64 -12.99 0.92 -35.20
CA ALA A 64 -14.23 0.85 -35.97
C ALA A 64 -14.54 2.16 -36.73
N GLN A 65 -14.28 3.32 -36.10
CA GLN A 65 -14.53 4.62 -36.72
C GLN A 65 -13.58 4.93 -37.90
N GLY A 66 -12.36 4.37 -37.89
CA GLY A 66 -11.39 4.53 -38.96
C GLY A 66 -11.68 3.69 -40.21
N ASP A 67 -12.43 2.58 -40.05
CA ASP A 67 -12.86 1.74 -41.17
C ASP A 67 -14.00 2.38 -41.99
N ASP A 68 -14.76 3.31 -41.39
CA ASP A 68 -15.93 3.96 -42.00
C ASP A 68 -15.59 5.16 -42.92
N ASP A 69 -14.34 5.63 -42.98
CA ASP A 69 -13.93 6.89 -43.64
C ASP A 69 -13.27 6.71 -45.03
N PHE A 70 -13.24 5.51 -45.60
CA PHE A 70 -12.54 5.23 -46.88
C PHE A 70 -13.43 5.22 -48.14
N GLY A 71 -14.60 5.88 -48.13
CA GLY A 71 -15.57 5.83 -49.22
C GLY A 71 -16.20 7.17 -49.62
N ALA A 72 -15.49 7.96 -50.44
CA ALA A 72 -16.05 9.00 -51.31
C ALA A 72 -15.19 9.14 -52.58
#